data_AF-A0A7Y7NYZ2-F1
#
_entry.id   AF-A0A7Y7NYZ2-F1
#
_cell.length_a   1.000
_cell.length_b   1.000
_cell.length_c   1.000
_cell.angle_alpha   90.00
_cell.angle_beta   90.00
_cell.angle_gamma   90.00
#
_symmetry.space_group_name_H-M   'P 1'
#
loop_
_entity.id
_entity.type
_entity.pdbx_description
1 polymer ?
#
loop_
_entity_poly.entity_id
_entity_poly.type
_entity_poly.pdbx_seq_one_letter_code
_entity_poly.pdbx_strand_id
1 'polypeptide(L)'
;MNPADYLDPSDSISFHGGVPKESSILTNITSFKYKKAFPEVKQGDIVVLGIPESRNSSNIGSSKSPDLIRSYLYGLSNFPLKVKIIDGGNLKPTKNPSDSYSAIKDLVDFFLGKKTTLILLGGTQEISLAIYQAICIHRKSIGVSFIDSRLDLGEPDGGFCATNYIQKFLEEPIKNLFNISLVGYQNYLVDPKQIDSLTKKNHEAFRLGFVRGNFREVEPSFRDSDFVSLDLGAIRHSDCSGNINPSPNGLYAEEACQLSRFSGLSDRTCCFGIFELNSESDPSLQSAHLSAQLIWHFIEAFSQRKGEAPYNNIDFKKFIVKSNTPGIDMIFYKSMISDNWWMEIPTNNYELFPDGRVIIACSYNDYVLASKQELPERWIRVYNKVV
;
A
#
# COMPACT_ATOMS: atom_id res chain seq x y z
N MET A 1 -2.35 -17.59 -18.80
CA MET A 1 -0.94 -17.14 -18.67
C MET A 1 -0.21 -18.08 -17.71
N ASN A 2 1.08 -18.36 -17.93
CA ASN A 2 1.92 -19.14 -17.04
C ASN A 2 2.99 -18.21 -16.41
N PRO A 3 3.00 -18.01 -15.06
CA PRO A 3 3.95 -17.10 -14.42
C PRO A 3 5.43 -17.42 -14.66
N ALA A 4 5.77 -18.70 -14.87
CA ALA A 4 7.15 -19.11 -15.17
C ALA A 4 7.68 -18.54 -16.50
N ASP A 5 6.80 -18.10 -17.40
CA ASP A 5 7.21 -17.45 -18.65
C ASP A 5 7.68 -16.03 -18.41
N TYR A 6 7.18 -15.38 -17.35
CA TYR A 6 7.42 -13.98 -16.99
C TYR A 6 8.48 -13.81 -15.88
N LEU A 7 8.67 -14.83 -15.04
CA LEU A 7 9.49 -14.75 -13.83
C LEU A 7 10.73 -15.64 -13.91
N ASP A 8 11.84 -15.15 -13.39
CA ASP A 8 13.03 -15.92 -13.05
C ASP A 8 13.09 -16.16 -11.53
N PRO A 9 13.50 -17.35 -11.06
CA PRO A 9 13.74 -17.60 -9.64
C PRO A 9 14.71 -16.57 -9.03
N SER A 10 14.52 -16.25 -7.75
CA SER A 10 15.51 -15.45 -7.02
C SER A 10 16.70 -16.31 -6.60
N ASP A 11 17.91 -15.77 -6.76
CA ASP A 11 19.17 -16.38 -6.28
C ASP A 11 19.55 -15.91 -4.86
N SER A 12 18.63 -15.24 -4.15
CA SER A 12 18.89 -14.66 -2.83
C SER A 12 19.26 -15.70 -1.78
N ILE A 13 20.37 -15.44 -1.08
CA ILE A 13 20.83 -16.25 0.06
C ILE A 13 20.46 -15.50 1.34
N SER A 14 19.89 -16.22 2.32
CA SER A 14 19.42 -15.63 3.56
C SER A 14 20.58 -15.17 4.47
N PHE A 15 20.48 -13.95 4.99
CA PHE A 15 21.33 -13.44 6.05
C PHE A 15 20.68 -13.68 7.42
N HIS A 16 21.27 -14.54 8.24
CA HIS A 16 20.72 -14.87 9.55
C HIS A 16 21.36 -14.00 10.64
N GLY A 17 20.66 -12.96 11.07
CA GLY A 17 21.06 -12.04 12.16
C GLY A 17 20.80 -12.58 13.57
N GLY A 18 20.98 -13.88 13.82
CA GLY A 18 20.74 -14.50 15.13
C GLY A 18 19.47 -15.34 15.25
N VAL A 19 18.63 -15.39 14.21
CA VAL A 19 17.50 -16.32 14.11
C VAL A 19 17.97 -17.60 13.38
N PRO A 20 17.90 -18.77 14.02
CA PRO A 20 18.21 -20.04 13.35
C PRO A 20 17.31 -20.28 12.14
N LYS A 21 17.79 -21.02 11.14
CA LYS A 21 17.07 -21.26 9.89
C LYS A 21 15.69 -21.92 10.12
N GLU A 22 15.61 -22.84 11.06
CA GLU A 22 14.38 -23.51 11.48
C GLU A 22 13.35 -22.58 12.14
N SER A 23 13.80 -21.42 12.65
CA SER A 23 12.97 -20.41 13.28
C SER A 23 12.76 -19.18 12.40
N SER A 24 13.22 -19.20 11.13
CA SER A 24 13.09 -18.06 10.22
C SER A 24 11.86 -18.19 9.32
N ILE A 25 11.36 -17.05 8.84
CA ILE A 25 10.17 -16.97 7.97
C ILE A 25 10.36 -17.75 6.66
N LEU A 26 11.62 -18.00 6.25
CA LEU A 26 11.96 -18.84 5.10
C LEU A 26 11.30 -20.22 5.16
N THR A 27 11.05 -20.77 6.36
CA THR A 27 10.36 -22.05 6.54
C THR A 27 8.91 -22.04 6.05
N ASN A 28 8.27 -20.87 6.01
CA ASN A 28 6.91 -20.67 5.47
C ASN A 28 6.91 -20.26 3.99
N ILE A 29 8.09 -20.06 3.38
CA ILE A 29 8.22 -19.61 1.99
C ILE A 29 8.41 -20.80 1.06
N THR A 30 7.55 -20.90 0.05
CA THR A 30 7.71 -21.80 -1.09
C THR A 30 8.25 -21.01 -2.28
N SER A 31 9.55 -21.12 -2.55
CA SER A 31 10.19 -20.41 -3.66
C SER A 31 9.97 -21.11 -5.00
N PHE A 32 9.74 -20.31 -6.04
CA PHE A 32 9.89 -20.73 -7.43
C PHE A 32 11.34 -21.15 -7.69
N LYS A 33 11.53 -22.23 -8.47
CA LYS A 33 12.85 -22.84 -8.71
C LYS A 33 13.12 -23.00 -10.20
N TYR A 34 14.38 -22.85 -10.58
CA TYR A 34 14.81 -22.94 -11.97
C TYR A 34 14.46 -24.29 -12.60
N LYS A 35 13.92 -24.27 -13.82
CA LYS A 35 13.45 -25.47 -14.56
C LYS A 35 12.44 -26.34 -13.80
N LYS A 36 11.73 -25.78 -12.82
CA LYS A 36 10.59 -26.42 -12.15
C LYS A 36 9.29 -25.74 -12.55
N ALA A 37 8.18 -26.43 -12.37
CA ALA A 37 6.87 -25.80 -12.48
C ALA A 37 6.72 -24.70 -11.44
N PHE A 38 5.98 -23.64 -11.78
CA PHE A 38 5.64 -22.59 -10.83
C PHE A 38 4.87 -23.20 -9.64
N PRO A 39 5.14 -22.78 -8.39
CA PRO A 39 4.42 -23.30 -7.22
C PRO A 39 2.90 -23.17 -7.35
N GLU A 40 2.16 -24.12 -6.80
CA GLU A 40 0.70 -24.00 -6.71
C GLU A 40 0.35 -22.81 -5.82
N VAL A 41 -0.51 -21.92 -6.33
CA VAL A 41 -0.99 -20.74 -5.63
C VAL A 41 -2.49 -20.88 -5.36
N LYS A 42 -2.88 -20.76 -4.09
CA LYS A 42 -4.25 -20.90 -3.60
C LYS A 42 -4.82 -19.54 -3.16
N GLN A 43 -6.14 -19.47 -3.07
CA GLN A 43 -6.83 -18.29 -2.52
C GLN A 43 -6.34 -18.00 -1.09
N GLY A 44 -6.05 -16.74 -0.81
CA GLY A 44 -5.57 -16.27 0.48
C GLY A 44 -4.05 -16.39 0.69
N ASP A 45 -3.32 -17.05 -0.21
CA ASP A 45 -1.86 -17.05 -0.15
C ASP A 45 -1.28 -15.64 -0.39
N ILE A 46 -0.07 -15.42 0.12
CA ILE A 46 0.73 -14.23 -0.16
C ILE A 46 1.73 -14.58 -1.25
N VAL A 47 1.82 -13.76 -2.30
CA VAL A 47 2.85 -13.92 -3.34
C VAL A 47 3.81 -12.74 -3.30
N VAL A 48 5.10 -13.03 -3.17
CA VAL A 48 6.18 -12.04 -3.22
C VAL A 48 6.75 -12.02 -4.64
N LEU A 49 6.77 -10.86 -5.28
CA LEU A 49 7.33 -10.66 -6.61
C LEU A 49 8.38 -9.55 -6.57
N GLY A 50 9.52 -9.78 -7.20
CA GLY A 50 10.52 -8.75 -7.41
C GLY A 50 10.39 -8.14 -8.79
N ILE A 51 10.41 -6.82 -8.88
CA ILE A 51 10.29 -6.10 -10.15
C ILE A 51 11.56 -5.26 -10.34
N PRO A 52 12.64 -5.81 -10.91
CA PRO A 52 13.90 -5.08 -11.11
C PRO A 52 13.84 -4.07 -12.27
N GLU A 53 12.74 -3.33 -12.41
CA GLU A 53 12.57 -2.27 -13.41
C GLU A 53 12.92 -0.91 -12.80
N SER A 54 13.79 -0.18 -13.46
CA SER A 54 14.28 1.13 -13.01
C SER A 54 14.65 2.06 -14.16
N ARG A 55 14.37 1.65 -15.41
CA ARG A 55 14.91 2.31 -16.61
C ARG A 55 14.25 3.65 -16.93
N ASN A 56 13.10 3.95 -16.33
CA ASN A 56 12.42 5.25 -16.42
C ASN A 56 12.71 6.16 -15.22
N SER A 57 13.87 5.99 -14.58
CA SER A 57 14.31 6.80 -13.44
C SER A 57 15.83 6.98 -13.46
N SER A 58 16.32 7.98 -12.73
CA SER A 58 17.75 8.10 -12.40
C SER A 58 18.20 7.08 -11.34
N ASN A 59 17.26 6.42 -10.65
CA ASN A 59 17.53 5.41 -9.63
C ASN A 59 17.84 4.01 -10.23
N ILE A 60 18.90 3.91 -11.03
CA ILE A 60 19.30 2.65 -11.69
C ILE A 60 19.67 1.56 -10.66
N GLY A 61 20.21 1.98 -9.52
CA GLY A 61 20.57 1.09 -8.40
C GLY A 61 19.39 0.35 -7.77
N SER A 62 18.15 0.74 -8.06
CA SER A 62 16.94 0.07 -7.56
C SER A 62 16.62 -1.26 -8.23
N SER A 63 17.20 -1.54 -9.40
CA SER A 63 17.06 -2.84 -10.08
C SER A 63 17.59 -4.03 -9.24
N LYS A 64 18.53 -3.79 -8.32
CA LYS A 64 19.08 -4.82 -7.41
C LYS A 64 18.30 -4.97 -6.11
N SER A 65 17.35 -4.08 -5.83
CA SER A 65 16.60 -4.06 -4.58
C SER A 65 15.88 -5.37 -4.23
N PRO A 66 15.24 -6.11 -5.16
CA PRO A 66 14.38 -7.22 -4.77
C PRO A 66 15.13 -8.33 -4.03
N ASP A 67 16.31 -8.69 -4.54
CA ASP A 67 17.10 -9.78 -3.97
C ASP A 67 17.83 -9.36 -2.69
N LEU A 68 18.23 -8.09 -2.58
CA LEU A 68 18.78 -7.56 -1.32
C LEU A 68 17.74 -7.61 -0.21
N ILE A 69 16.49 -7.19 -0.49
CA ILE A 69 15.40 -7.24 0.49
C ILE A 69 15.11 -8.69 0.89
N ARG A 70 15.04 -9.62 -0.09
CA ARG A 70 14.84 -11.05 0.18
C ARG A 70 15.91 -11.63 1.09
N SER A 71 17.18 -11.29 0.86
CA SER A 71 18.30 -11.80 1.66
C SER A 71 18.11 -11.56 3.16
N TYR A 72 17.59 -10.39 3.54
CA TYR A 72 17.24 -10.08 4.94
C TYR A 72 15.91 -10.70 5.35
N LEU A 73 14.88 -10.59 4.52
CA LEU A 73 13.54 -11.11 4.85
C LEU A 73 13.59 -12.58 5.22
N TYR A 74 14.33 -13.41 4.47
CA TYR A 74 14.44 -14.85 4.71
C TYR A 74 15.10 -15.21 6.04
N GLY A 75 15.89 -14.28 6.60
CA GLY A 75 16.55 -14.43 7.88
C GLY A 75 15.72 -13.97 9.08
N LEU A 76 14.61 -13.26 8.89
CA LEU A 76 13.78 -12.75 9.98
C LEU A 76 13.00 -13.87 10.68
N SER A 77 12.62 -13.64 11.94
CA SER A 77 11.90 -14.60 12.78
C SER A 77 10.58 -15.06 12.16
N ASN A 78 10.21 -16.31 12.39
CA ASN A 78 8.93 -16.83 11.97
C ASN A 78 7.83 -16.57 13.01
N PHE A 79 6.57 -16.65 12.58
CA PHE A 79 5.38 -16.63 13.42
C PHE A 79 4.31 -17.57 12.83
N PRO A 80 3.32 -17.99 13.63
CA PRO A 80 2.25 -18.86 13.13
C PRO A 80 1.49 -18.21 11.97
N LEU A 81 1.58 -18.80 10.78
CA LEU A 81 0.91 -18.32 9.58
C LEU A 81 0.02 -19.44 9.02
N LYS A 82 -1.25 -19.13 8.78
CA LYS A 82 -2.23 -20.10 8.24
C LYS A 82 -2.16 -20.25 6.71
N VAL A 83 -1.52 -19.30 6.05
CA VAL A 83 -1.41 -19.22 4.58
C VAL A 83 0.03 -19.48 4.16
N LYS A 84 0.25 -19.83 2.89
CA LYS A 84 1.61 -19.95 2.37
C LYS A 84 2.10 -18.60 1.85
N ILE A 85 3.41 -18.41 1.96
CA ILE A 85 4.11 -17.34 1.23
C ILE A 85 4.76 -18.01 0.02
N ILE A 86 4.42 -17.56 -1.17
CA ILE A 86 5.01 -18.00 -2.43
C ILE A 86 5.99 -16.93 -2.88
N ASP A 87 7.29 -17.22 -2.93
CA ASP A 87 8.24 -16.34 -3.60
C ASP A 87 8.23 -16.67 -5.09
N GLY A 88 7.63 -15.80 -5.89
CA GLY A 88 7.52 -15.96 -7.33
C GLY A 88 8.82 -15.63 -8.08
N GLY A 89 9.83 -15.07 -7.41
CA GLY A 89 11.07 -14.62 -8.03
C GLY A 89 10.96 -13.21 -8.64
N ASN A 90 11.76 -12.94 -9.65
CA ASN A 90 11.92 -11.62 -10.27
C ASN A 90 11.32 -11.58 -11.66
N LEU A 91 10.73 -10.44 -12.05
CA LEU A 91 10.34 -10.18 -13.43
C LEU A 91 11.55 -10.28 -14.35
N LYS A 92 11.41 -11.03 -15.44
CA LYS A 92 12.43 -11.15 -16.46
C LYS A 92 12.73 -9.81 -17.12
N PRO A 93 13.99 -9.52 -17.45
CA PRO A 93 14.33 -8.35 -18.25
C PRO A 93 13.56 -8.34 -19.57
N THR A 94 12.90 -7.22 -19.86
CA THR A 94 12.18 -7.00 -21.12
C THR A 94 12.98 -6.08 -22.02
N LYS A 95 12.57 -5.96 -23.30
CA LYS A 95 13.26 -5.08 -24.25
C LYS A 95 13.08 -3.60 -23.90
N ASN A 96 11.86 -3.17 -23.58
CA ASN A 96 11.53 -1.78 -23.25
C ASN A 96 10.76 -1.68 -21.92
N PRO A 97 10.83 -0.53 -21.21
CA PRO A 97 10.09 -0.34 -19.95
C PRO A 97 8.57 -0.56 -20.08
N SER A 98 7.97 -0.16 -21.21
CA SER A 98 6.55 -0.41 -21.49
C SER A 98 6.17 -1.89 -21.51
N ASP A 99 7.09 -2.74 -21.97
CA ASP A 99 6.90 -4.18 -22.00
C ASP A 99 6.94 -4.75 -20.58
N SER A 100 7.79 -4.20 -19.70
CA SER A 100 7.78 -4.53 -18.28
C SER A 100 6.46 -4.13 -17.63
N TYR A 101 5.94 -2.92 -17.88
CA TYR A 101 4.66 -2.48 -17.30
C TYR A 101 3.51 -3.38 -17.73
N SER A 102 3.49 -3.81 -18.99
CA SER A 102 2.50 -4.77 -19.49
C SER A 102 2.64 -6.12 -18.78
N ALA A 103 3.87 -6.61 -18.63
CA ALA A 103 4.15 -7.86 -17.93
C ALA A 103 3.77 -7.82 -16.43
N ILE A 104 4.02 -6.69 -15.76
CA ILE A 104 3.63 -6.44 -14.36
C ILE A 104 2.12 -6.48 -14.25
N LYS A 105 1.42 -5.78 -15.14
CA LYS A 105 -0.05 -5.77 -15.16
C LYS A 105 -0.62 -7.18 -15.32
N ASP A 106 -0.11 -7.95 -16.29
CA ASP A 106 -0.58 -9.32 -16.53
C ASP A 106 -0.33 -10.23 -15.30
N LEU A 107 0.84 -10.11 -14.66
CA LEU A 107 1.17 -10.90 -13.46
C LEU A 107 0.27 -10.55 -12.28
N VAL A 108 0.09 -9.25 -12.02
CA VAL A 108 -0.80 -8.77 -10.94
C VAL A 108 -2.24 -9.21 -11.22
N ASP A 109 -2.73 -9.07 -12.44
CA ASP A 109 -4.05 -9.52 -12.87
C ASP A 109 -4.24 -11.03 -12.60
N PHE A 110 -3.28 -11.85 -13.02
CA PHE A 110 -3.30 -13.30 -12.80
C PHE A 110 -3.41 -13.67 -11.32
N PHE A 111 -2.59 -13.07 -10.47
CA PHE A 111 -2.58 -13.40 -9.03
C PHE A 111 -3.81 -12.84 -8.30
N LEU A 112 -4.24 -11.62 -8.62
CA LEU A 112 -5.49 -11.07 -8.07
C LEU A 112 -6.72 -11.89 -8.48
N GLY A 113 -6.74 -12.41 -9.71
CA GLY A 113 -7.77 -13.36 -10.17
C GLY A 113 -7.82 -14.66 -9.36
N LYS A 114 -6.70 -15.03 -8.71
CA LYS A 114 -6.63 -16.14 -7.73
C LYS A 114 -6.96 -15.72 -6.30
N LYS A 115 -7.32 -14.46 -6.05
CA LYS A 115 -7.63 -13.90 -4.73
C LYS A 115 -6.46 -14.03 -3.74
N THR A 116 -5.24 -13.74 -4.22
CA THR A 116 -4.05 -13.65 -3.37
C THR A 116 -3.76 -12.20 -2.97
N THR A 117 -2.91 -12.02 -1.96
CA THR A 117 -2.29 -10.73 -1.66
C THR A 117 -0.87 -10.70 -2.21
N LEU A 118 -0.51 -9.60 -2.85
CA LEU A 118 0.79 -9.39 -3.47
C LEU A 118 1.67 -8.49 -2.62
N ILE A 119 2.92 -8.89 -2.46
CA ILE A 119 4.01 -8.06 -1.93
C ILE A 119 4.99 -7.84 -3.08
N LEU A 120 5.19 -6.59 -3.45
CA LEU A 120 5.99 -6.21 -4.61
C LEU A 120 7.26 -5.51 -4.15
N LEU A 121 8.40 -6.05 -4.57
CA LEU A 121 9.72 -5.54 -4.23
C LEU A 121 10.28 -4.79 -5.43
N GLY A 122 10.39 -3.47 -5.33
CA GLY A 122 11.08 -2.60 -6.27
C GLY A 122 10.37 -2.42 -7.62
N GLY A 123 11.01 -1.78 -8.60
CA GLY A 123 12.23 -0.98 -8.52
C GLY A 123 11.85 0.47 -8.25
N THR A 124 11.60 1.24 -9.30
CA THR A 124 11.13 2.62 -9.16
C THR A 124 9.61 2.73 -9.05
N GLN A 125 9.13 3.80 -8.40
CA GLN A 125 7.76 3.85 -7.90
C GLN A 125 6.70 4.00 -9.00
N GLU A 126 7.05 4.45 -10.21
CA GLU A 126 6.11 4.58 -11.34
C GLU A 126 5.42 3.27 -11.73
N ILE A 127 6.06 2.14 -11.39
CA ILE A 127 5.51 0.79 -11.54
C ILE A 127 4.14 0.66 -10.84
N SER A 128 3.89 1.47 -9.81
CA SER A 128 2.60 1.64 -9.13
C SER A 128 1.42 1.77 -10.11
N LEU A 129 1.61 2.45 -11.24
CA LEU A 129 0.55 2.62 -12.23
C LEU A 129 0.13 1.29 -12.88
N ALA A 130 1.08 0.44 -13.25
CA ALA A 130 0.78 -0.88 -13.85
C ALA A 130 0.07 -1.80 -12.85
N ILE A 131 0.48 -1.75 -11.58
CA ILE A 131 -0.14 -2.49 -10.48
C ILE A 131 -1.58 -2.03 -10.29
N TYR A 132 -1.81 -0.72 -10.18
CA TYR A 132 -3.15 -0.14 -10.06
C TYR A 132 -4.05 -0.53 -11.23
N GLN A 133 -3.56 -0.44 -12.47
CA GLN A 133 -4.33 -0.82 -13.66
C GLN A 133 -4.77 -2.30 -13.64
N ALA A 134 -3.99 -3.19 -13.06
CA ALA A 134 -4.39 -4.58 -12.86
C ALA A 134 -5.44 -4.71 -11.76
N ILE A 135 -5.34 -3.95 -10.66
CA ILE A 135 -6.37 -3.94 -9.60
C ILE A 135 -7.73 -3.48 -10.17
N CYS A 136 -7.75 -2.49 -11.07
CA CYS A 136 -8.97 -1.99 -11.74
C CYS A 136 -9.74 -3.06 -12.53
N ILE A 137 -9.10 -4.17 -12.90
CA ILE A 137 -9.78 -5.29 -13.59
C ILE A 137 -10.70 -6.03 -12.61
N HIS A 138 -10.31 -6.10 -11.34
CA HIS A 138 -10.99 -6.89 -10.30
C HIS A 138 -11.85 -6.06 -9.36
N ARG A 139 -11.55 -4.76 -9.22
CA ARG A 139 -12.15 -3.89 -8.21
C ARG A 139 -12.54 -2.54 -8.78
N LYS A 140 -13.58 -1.96 -8.18
CA LYS A 140 -14.01 -0.57 -8.38
C LYS A 140 -13.82 0.21 -7.09
N SER A 141 -13.91 1.53 -7.17
CA SER A 141 -13.76 2.43 -6.02
C SER A 141 -12.50 2.14 -5.20
N ILE A 142 -11.37 2.05 -5.89
CA ILE A 142 -10.08 1.66 -5.32
C ILE A 142 -9.56 2.79 -4.42
N GLY A 143 -9.07 2.41 -3.24
CA GLY A 143 -8.24 3.27 -2.39
C GLY A 143 -6.76 2.99 -2.63
N VAL A 144 -5.95 4.03 -2.81
CA VAL A 144 -4.49 3.91 -2.91
C VAL A 144 -3.83 4.80 -1.86
N SER A 145 -2.96 4.24 -1.03
CA SER A 145 -2.09 5.02 -0.15
C SER A 145 -0.67 5.10 -0.72
N PHE A 146 -0.16 6.31 -0.86
CA PHE A 146 1.24 6.58 -1.18
C PHE A 146 1.93 7.05 0.10
N ILE A 147 2.89 6.26 0.60
CA ILE A 147 3.78 6.68 1.67
C ILE A 147 5.01 7.28 0.99
N ASP A 148 5.11 8.59 1.00
CA ASP A 148 6.14 9.34 0.28
C ASP A 148 6.40 10.70 0.96
N SER A 149 7.65 11.14 0.91
CA SER A 149 8.09 12.50 1.24
C SER A 149 7.65 13.55 0.22
N ARG A 150 7.40 13.14 -1.03
CA ARG A 150 7.05 13.94 -2.21
C ARG A 150 5.71 13.46 -2.80
N LEU A 151 5.24 14.09 -3.87
CA LEU A 151 4.01 13.70 -4.58
C LEU A 151 4.28 13.26 -6.02
N ASP A 152 5.52 13.36 -6.50
CA ASP A 152 5.96 12.90 -7.82
C ASP A 152 4.97 13.21 -8.96
N LEU A 153 4.57 14.48 -9.04
CA LEU A 153 3.72 15.02 -10.10
C LEU A 153 4.51 15.63 -11.28
N GLY A 154 5.79 15.91 -11.08
CA GLY A 154 6.71 16.39 -12.12
C GLY A 154 6.20 17.59 -12.91
N GLU A 155 6.81 17.83 -14.07
CA GLU A 155 6.32 18.79 -15.06
C GLU A 155 5.37 18.07 -16.04
N PRO A 156 4.23 18.68 -16.44
CA PRO A 156 3.22 18.04 -17.29
C PRO A 156 3.72 17.55 -18.65
N ASP A 157 4.79 18.15 -19.16
CA ASP A 157 5.34 17.90 -20.51
C ASP A 157 6.49 16.88 -20.51
N GLY A 158 6.80 16.27 -19.36
CA GLY A 158 7.81 15.22 -19.24
C GLY A 158 7.34 13.85 -19.71
N GLY A 159 8.25 12.99 -20.18
CA GLY A 159 7.95 11.57 -20.41
C GLY A 159 7.60 10.85 -19.10
N PHE A 160 6.83 9.76 -19.17
CA PHE A 160 6.39 8.99 -17.99
C PHE A 160 7.58 8.42 -17.20
N CYS A 161 7.72 8.81 -15.93
CA CYS A 161 8.84 8.46 -15.06
C CYS A 161 8.43 8.41 -13.57
N ALA A 162 9.38 7.99 -12.73
CA ALA A 162 9.26 7.93 -11.27
C ALA A 162 8.82 9.25 -10.63
N THR A 163 9.04 10.40 -11.28
CA THR A 163 8.75 11.72 -10.69
C THR A 163 7.47 12.38 -11.22
N ASN A 164 6.69 11.74 -12.11
CA ASN A 164 5.43 12.33 -12.65
C ASN A 164 4.25 11.34 -12.75
N TYR A 165 4.40 10.11 -12.27
CA TYR A 165 3.42 9.06 -12.47
C TYR A 165 2.08 9.31 -11.74
N ILE A 166 2.08 10.07 -10.64
CA ILE A 166 0.85 10.37 -9.87
C ILE A 166 -0.15 11.19 -10.69
N GLN A 167 0.31 11.93 -11.72
CA GLN A 167 -0.60 12.67 -12.59
C GLN A 167 -1.61 11.72 -13.25
N LYS A 168 -1.16 10.51 -13.64
CA LYS A 168 -2.03 9.49 -14.22
C LYS A 168 -3.09 8.97 -13.24
N PHE A 169 -2.76 8.87 -11.95
CA PHE A 169 -3.75 8.56 -10.93
C PHE A 169 -4.78 9.67 -10.78
N LEU A 170 -4.35 10.94 -10.78
CA LEU A 170 -5.28 12.07 -10.67
C LEU A 170 -6.19 12.23 -11.90
N GLU A 171 -5.83 11.68 -13.05
CA GLU A 171 -6.65 11.64 -14.27
C GLU A 171 -7.73 10.53 -14.23
N GLU A 172 -7.64 9.58 -13.30
CA GLU A 172 -8.58 8.46 -13.21
C GLU A 172 -9.98 8.91 -12.74
N PRO A 173 -11.05 8.32 -13.32
CA PRO A 173 -12.40 8.62 -12.89
C PRO A 173 -12.70 8.00 -11.52
N ILE A 174 -13.55 8.66 -10.73
CA ILE A 174 -13.92 8.24 -9.37
C ILE A 174 -14.44 6.79 -9.28
N LYS A 175 -15.10 6.29 -10.33
CA LYS A 175 -15.59 4.91 -10.40
C LYS A 175 -14.47 3.87 -10.31
N ASN A 176 -13.27 4.22 -10.75
CA ASN A 176 -12.08 3.38 -10.68
C ASN A 176 -11.29 3.73 -9.42
N LEU A 177 -10.88 4.99 -9.28
CA LEU A 177 -10.06 5.49 -8.16
C LEU A 177 -10.90 6.36 -7.23
N PHE A 178 -11.30 5.79 -6.11
CA PHE A 178 -12.14 6.50 -5.15
C PHE A 178 -11.34 7.43 -4.24
N ASN A 179 -10.17 6.98 -3.79
CA ASN A 179 -9.35 7.75 -2.86
C ASN A 179 -7.86 7.57 -3.10
N ILE A 180 -7.13 8.66 -2.88
CA ILE A 180 -5.68 8.68 -2.80
C ILE A 180 -5.38 9.21 -1.40
N SER A 181 -4.48 8.56 -0.68
CA SER A 181 -3.98 9.02 0.61
C SER A 181 -2.48 9.21 0.50
N LEU A 182 -2.04 10.47 0.41
CA LEU A 182 -0.63 10.82 0.48
C LEU A 182 -0.22 10.90 1.96
N VAL A 183 0.76 10.11 2.38
CA VAL A 183 1.15 9.97 3.79
C VAL A 183 2.63 10.25 3.97
N GLY A 184 2.96 11.18 4.86
CA GLY A 184 4.35 11.46 5.23
C GLY A 184 5.02 12.58 4.41
N TYR A 185 4.27 13.25 3.54
CA TYR A 185 4.82 14.31 2.70
C TYR A 185 5.34 15.49 3.54
N GLN A 186 6.31 16.21 2.97
CA GLN A 186 7.02 17.30 3.63
C GLN A 186 6.82 18.59 2.83
N ASN A 187 6.21 19.63 3.42
CA ASN A 187 5.84 20.86 2.70
C ASN A 187 6.98 21.54 1.94
N TYR A 188 8.22 21.44 2.42
CA TYR A 188 9.39 22.03 1.76
C TYR A 188 9.92 21.18 0.59
N LEU A 189 9.38 19.99 0.36
CA LEU A 189 9.71 19.11 -0.77
C LEU A 189 8.60 19.04 -1.83
N VAL A 190 7.46 19.69 -1.61
CA VAL A 190 6.28 19.61 -2.48
C VAL A 190 5.78 21.01 -2.82
N ASP A 191 5.43 21.24 -4.09
CA ASP A 191 4.76 22.48 -4.48
C ASP A 191 3.37 22.55 -3.82
N PRO A 192 3.03 23.61 -3.06
CA PRO A 192 1.70 23.77 -2.47
C PRO A 192 0.55 23.60 -3.48
N LYS A 193 0.73 24.01 -4.74
CA LYS A 193 -0.30 23.84 -5.79
C LYS A 193 -0.61 22.38 -6.08
N GLN A 194 0.36 21.49 -5.92
CA GLN A 194 0.20 20.06 -6.11
C GLN A 194 -0.67 19.46 -4.99
N ILE A 195 -0.43 19.85 -3.74
CA ILE A 195 -1.28 19.46 -2.59
C ILE A 195 -2.69 20.02 -2.74
N ASP A 196 -2.83 21.28 -3.19
CA ASP A 196 -4.13 21.89 -3.46
C ASP A 196 -4.91 21.12 -4.54
N SER A 197 -4.24 20.64 -5.60
CA SER A 197 -4.86 19.84 -6.65
C SER A 197 -5.45 18.53 -6.10
N LEU A 198 -4.70 17.87 -5.23
CA LEU A 198 -5.09 16.61 -4.59
C LEU A 198 -6.28 16.83 -3.63
N THR A 199 -6.21 17.85 -2.77
CA THR A 199 -7.26 18.17 -1.80
C THR A 199 -8.55 18.70 -2.44
N LYS A 200 -8.46 19.49 -3.53
CA LYS A 200 -9.63 19.94 -4.30
C LYS A 200 -10.42 18.80 -4.93
N LYS A 201 -9.75 17.69 -5.24
CA LYS A 201 -10.38 16.44 -5.69
C LYS A 201 -10.85 15.56 -4.51
N ASN A 202 -10.86 16.12 -3.30
CA ASN A 202 -11.27 15.46 -2.06
C ASN A 202 -10.40 14.22 -1.73
N HIS A 203 -9.15 14.15 -2.18
CA HIS A 203 -8.21 13.13 -1.72
C HIS A 203 -7.57 13.53 -0.38
N GLU A 204 -6.89 12.59 0.27
CA GLU A 204 -6.27 12.76 1.58
C GLU A 204 -4.79 13.11 1.46
N ALA A 205 -4.33 14.07 2.27
CA ALA A 205 -2.92 14.41 2.42
C ALA A 205 -2.56 14.57 3.90
N PHE A 206 -1.69 13.69 4.39
CA PHE A 206 -1.20 13.71 5.76
C PHE A 206 0.28 14.09 5.79
N ARG A 207 0.56 15.33 6.20
CA ARG A 207 1.94 15.82 6.37
C ARG A 207 2.67 15.02 7.44
N LEU A 208 4.00 14.88 7.31
CA LEU A 208 4.84 14.14 8.25
C LEU A 208 4.55 14.45 9.74
N GLY A 209 4.45 15.74 10.09
CA GLY A 209 4.17 16.16 11.47
C GLY A 209 2.81 15.72 11.99
N PHE A 210 1.80 15.61 11.13
CA PHE A 210 0.48 15.09 11.51
C PHE A 210 0.54 13.58 11.76
N VAL A 211 1.18 12.84 10.85
CA VAL A 211 1.34 11.38 10.95
C VAL A 211 2.02 11.01 12.27
N ARG A 212 3.15 11.67 12.58
CA ARG A 212 3.91 11.47 13.82
C ARG A 212 3.08 11.66 15.09
N GLY A 213 2.24 12.69 15.12
CA GLY A 213 1.40 12.98 16.28
C GLY A 213 0.14 12.12 16.38
N ASN A 214 -0.33 11.55 15.25
CA ASN A 214 -1.70 11.06 15.13
C ASN A 214 -1.83 9.77 14.30
N PHE A 215 -0.96 8.77 14.51
CA PHE A 215 -1.01 7.49 13.77
C PHE A 215 -2.40 6.83 13.74
N ARG A 216 -3.14 6.91 14.84
CA ARG A 216 -4.50 6.34 14.94
C ARG A 216 -5.52 7.03 14.03
N GLU A 217 -5.30 8.30 13.69
CA GLU A 217 -6.17 9.05 12.76
C GLU A 217 -5.83 8.75 11.30
N VAL A 218 -4.61 8.26 11.05
CA VAL A 218 -4.12 7.87 9.72
C VAL A 218 -4.50 6.42 9.39
N GLU A 219 -4.52 5.52 10.37
CA GLU A 219 -4.84 4.10 10.19
C GLU A 219 -6.09 3.81 9.33
N PRO A 220 -7.22 4.54 9.46
CA PRO A 220 -8.41 4.15 8.71
C PRO A 220 -8.24 4.40 7.19
N SER A 221 -7.32 5.27 6.77
CA SER A 221 -6.96 5.43 5.35
C SER A 221 -6.25 4.19 4.80
N PHE A 222 -5.43 3.50 5.60
CA PHE A 222 -4.83 2.22 5.24
C PHE A 222 -5.84 1.08 5.26
N ARG A 223 -6.80 1.12 6.20
CA ARG A 223 -7.90 0.14 6.25
C ARG A 223 -8.79 0.17 5.01
N ASP A 224 -8.97 1.36 4.41
CA ASP A 224 -9.72 1.51 3.16
C ASP A 224 -8.87 1.36 1.89
N SER A 225 -7.56 1.18 2.01
CA SER A 225 -6.65 1.06 0.86
C SER A 225 -6.60 -0.36 0.29
N ASP A 226 -6.79 -0.46 -1.02
CA ASP A 226 -6.59 -1.68 -1.79
C ASP A 226 -5.11 -1.84 -2.18
N PHE A 227 -4.43 -0.72 -2.46
CA PHE A 227 -3.00 -0.68 -2.77
C PHE A 227 -2.27 0.29 -1.85
N VAL A 228 -1.12 -0.14 -1.34
CA VAL A 228 -0.18 0.71 -0.61
C VAL A 228 1.16 0.70 -1.33
N SER A 229 1.61 1.87 -1.75
CA SER A 229 2.89 2.11 -2.41
C SER A 229 3.79 2.90 -1.47
N LEU A 230 4.88 2.29 -1.01
CA LEU A 230 5.82 2.89 -0.07
C LEU A 230 7.12 3.24 -0.78
N ASP A 231 7.43 4.53 -0.86
CA ASP A 231 8.75 5.06 -1.21
C ASP A 231 9.62 5.13 0.05
N LEU A 232 10.77 4.47 0.03
CA LEU A 232 11.74 4.54 1.12
C LEU A 232 12.30 5.93 1.38
N GLY A 233 12.21 6.85 0.41
CA GLY A 233 12.52 8.27 0.55
C GLY A 233 11.63 9.01 1.55
N ALA A 234 10.49 8.43 1.95
CA ALA A 234 9.67 8.92 3.07
C ALA A 234 10.35 8.78 4.43
N ILE A 235 11.32 7.86 4.56
CA ILE A 235 12.01 7.51 5.80
C ILE A 235 13.29 8.35 5.91
N ARG A 236 13.60 8.83 7.12
CA ARG A 236 14.80 9.66 7.33
C ARG A 236 16.08 8.87 7.00
N HIS A 237 17.08 9.59 6.49
CA HIS A 237 18.35 9.04 6.05
C HIS A 237 19.10 8.23 7.13
N SER A 238 19.02 8.62 8.40
CA SER A 238 19.70 7.89 9.49
C SER A 238 19.19 6.46 9.69
N ASP A 239 17.96 6.20 9.26
CA ASP A 239 17.31 4.89 9.39
C ASP A 239 17.25 4.18 8.03
N CYS A 240 17.29 4.95 6.93
CA CYS A 240 17.19 4.45 5.57
C CYS A 240 18.09 5.28 4.61
N SER A 241 19.35 4.88 4.44
CA SER A 241 20.31 5.57 3.58
C SER A 241 20.18 5.27 2.08
N GLY A 242 19.66 4.09 1.74
CA GLY A 242 19.51 3.57 0.38
C GLY A 242 18.44 4.27 -0.47
N ASN A 243 18.62 5.55 -0.77
CA ASN A 243 17.77 6.34 -1.65
C ASN A 243 18.63 7.32 -2.47
N ILE A 244 18.16 7.76 -3.63
CA ILE A 244 18.87 8.73 -4.47
C ILE A 244 18.75 10.18 -3.96
N ASN A 245 17.68 10.49 -3.23
CA ASN A 245 17.35 11.81 -2.71
C ASN A 245 17.12 11.75 -1.18
N PRO A 246 18.10 11.30 -0.40
CA PRO A 246 17.93 11.11 1.03
C PRO A 246 17.64 12.43 1.74
N SER A 247 16.81 12.38 2.78
CA SER A 247 16.47 13.55 3.60
C SER A 247 16.84 13.29 5.07
N PRO A 248 17.40 14.29 5.80
CA PRO A 248 17.64 14.15 7.23
C PRO A 248 16.34 14.00 8.03
N ASN A 249 15.23 14.50 7.48
CA ASN A 249 13.90 14.43 8.08
C ASN A 249 13.02 13.48 7.27
N GLY A 250 12.22 12.69 7.99
CA GLY A 250 11.32 11.71 7.43
C GLY A 250 10.63 10.94 8.56
N LEU A 251 9.89 9.91 8.19
CA LEU A 251 9.40 8.91 9.13
C LEU A 251 10.58 8.25 9.84
N TYR A 252 10.41 7.95 11.12
CA TYR A 252 11.27 7.00 11.81
C TYR A 252 11.00 5.58 11.29
N ALA A 253 12.00 4.69 11.37
CA ALA A 253 11.82 3.29 10.95
C ALA A 253 10.60 2.63 11.62
N GLU A 254 10.41 2.86 12.93
CA GLU A 254 9.30 2.31 13.70
C GLU A 254 7.94 2.85 13.24
N GLU A 255 7.91 4.12 12.83
CA GLU A 255 6.72 4.76 12.24
C GLU A 255 6.35 4.09 10.92
N ALA A 256 7.33 3.84 10.04
CA ALA A 256 7.11 3.13 8.78
C ALA A 256 6.67 1.67 8.98
N CYS A 257 7.25 0.98 9.98
CA CYS A 257 6.81 -0.36 10.39
C CYS A 257 5.35 -0.36 10.87
N GLN A 258 4.93 0.67 11.62
CA GLN A 258 3.55 0.82 12.07
C GLN A 258 2.58 1.03 10.89
N LEU A 259 2.95 1.83 9.89
CA LEU A 259 2.13 2.01 8.68
C LEU A 259 2.05 0.73 7.85
N SER A 260 3.14 -0.04 7.76
CA SER A 260 3.16 -1.35 7.11
C SER A 260 2.26 -2.34 7.84
N ARG A 261 2.24 -2.29 9.17
CA ARG A 261 1.32 -3.07 10.01
C ARG A 261 -0.15 -2.71 9.74
N PHE A 262 -0.50 -1.42 9.66
CA PHE A 262 -1.87 -1.00 9.29
C PHE A 262 -2.29 -1.53 7.92
N SER A 263 -1.37 -1.48 6.95
CA SER A 263 -1.59 -2.04 5.60
C SER A 263 -1.84 -3.55 5.65
N GLY A 264 -1.10 -4.28 6.50
CA GLY A 264 -1.28 -5.71 6.69
C GLY A 264 -2.63 -6.07 7.33
N LEU A 265 -3.10 -5.28 8.30
CA LEU A 265 -4.37 -5.51 9.01
C LEU A 265 -5.61 -5.25 8.15
N SER A 266 -5.49 -4.40 7.13
CA SER A 266 -6.57 -4.05 6.22
C SER A 266 -7.08 -5.27 5.45
N ASP A 267 -8.34 -5.66 5.66
CA ASP A 267 -8.96 -6.73 4.86
C ASP A 267 -9.07 -6.38 3.36
N ARG A 268 -8.94 -5.08 3.02
CA ARG A 268 -8.98 -4.60 1.64
C ARG A 268 -7.64 -4.69 0.94
N THR A 269 -6.51 -4.44 1.61
CA THR A 269 -5.21 -4.34 0.93
C THR A 269 -4.86 -5.65 0.21
N CYS A 270 -4.79 -5.59 -1.13
CA CYS A 270 -4.41 -6.70 -2.00
C CYS A 270 -3.01 -6.56 -2.57
N CYS A 271 -2.46 -5.35 -2.63
CA CYS A 271 -1.09 -5.10 -3.07
C CYS A 271 -0.37 -4.20 -2.04
N PHE A 272 0.84 -4.59 -1.66
CA PHE A 272 1.76 -3.79 -0.85
C PHE A 272 3.10 -3.73 -1.57
N GLY A 273 3.56 -2.54 -1.93
CA GLY A 273 4.79 -2.33 -2.68
C GLY A 273 5.81 -1.51 -1.89
N ILE A 274 7.08 -1.90 -1.97
CA ILE A 274 8.22 -1.12 -1.47
C ILE A 274 9.08 -0.74 -2.68
N PHE A 275 9.33 0.55 -2.85
CA PHE A 275 10.00 1.12 -4.02
C PHE A 275 11.20 2.00 -3.63
N GLU A 276 11.99 2.37 -4.64
CA GLU A 276 13.08 3.36 -4.58
C GLU A 276 14.27 3.00 -3.68
N LEU A 277 14.41 1.74 -3.25
CA LEU A 277 15.64 1.27 -2.60
C LEU A 277 16.83 1.36 -3.57
N ASN A 278 17.72 2.32 -3.38
CA ASN A 278 18.97 2.38 -4.14
C ASN A 278 20.07 1.57 -3.43
N SER A 279 20.46 0.45 -4.04
CA SER A 279 21.52 -0.42 -3.50
C SER A 279 22.92 0.20 -3.49
N GLU A 280 23.21 1.13 -4.39
CA GLU A 280 24.52 1.77 -4.52
C GLU A 280 24.73 2.85 -3.43
N SER A 281 23.62 3.43 -2.95
CA SER A 281 23.57 4.36 -1.82
C SER A 281 23.41 3.66 -0.45
N ASP A 282 23.35 2.32 -0.40
CA ASP A 282 23.12 1.54 0.82
C ASP A 282 24.31 0.63 1.19
N PRO A 283 25.51 1.17 1.47
CA PRO A 283 26.71 0.36 1.71
C PRO A 283 26.60 -0.52 2.96
N SER A 284 25.81 -0.11 3.96
CA SER A 284 25.54 -0.90 5.17
C SER A 284 24.43 -1.93 4.99
N LEU A 285 23.72 -1.89 3.85
CA LEU A 285 22.51 -2.67 3.58
C LEU A 285 21.39 -2.46 4.63
N GLN A 286 21.42 -1.32 5.33
CA GLN A 286 20.48 -1.00 6.39
C GLN A 286 19.08 -0.78 5.82
N SER A 287 18.97 -0.12 4.65
CA SER A 287 17.69 0.10 3.99
C SER A 287 17.08 -1.18 3.44
N ALA A 288 17.90 -2.09 2.92
CA ALA A 288 17.45 -3.44 2.55
C ALA A 288 16.90 -4.21 3.76
N HIS A 289 17.58 -4.12 4.91
CA HIS A 289 17.14 -4.76 6.14
C HIS A 289 15.85 -4.13 6.68
N LEU A 290 15.74 -2.80 6.70
CA LEU A 290 14.50 -2.11 7.08
C LEU A 290 13.34 -2.52 6.17
N SER A 291 13.55 -2.57 4.85
CA SER A 291 12.53 -3.02 3.90
C SER A 291 12.02 -4.43 4.21
N ALA A 292 12.92 -5.35 4.58
CA ALA A 292 12.53 -6.68 5.04
C ALA A 292 11.67 -6.64 6.32
N GLN A 293 11.96 -5.74 7.26
CA GLN A 293 11.17 -5.56 8.48
C GLN A 293 9.78 -4.96 8.21
N LEU A 294 9.67 -4.02 7.26
CA LEU A 294 8.38 -3.48 6.81
C LEU A 294 7.48 -4.61 6.26
N ILE A 295 8.04 -5.46 5.40
CA ILE A 295 7.35 -6.64 4.84
C ILE A 295 6.97 -7.62 5.96
N TRP A 296 7.88 -7.87 6.90
CA TRP A 296 7.62 -8.75 8.03
C TRP A 296 6.42 -8.28 8.85
N HIS A 297 6.37 -6.99 9.20
CA HIS A 297 5.24 -6.39 9.92
C HIS A 297 3.94 -6.42 9.12
N PHE A 298 4.01 -6.24 7.80
CA PHE A 298 2.86 -6.41 6.92
C PHE A 298 2.32 -7.85 6.98
N ILE A 299 3.18 -8.87 6.83
CA ILE A 299 2.76 -10.28 6.83
C ILE A 299 2.24 -10.70 8.21
N GLU A 300 2.88 -10.25 9.29
CA GLU A 300 2.46 -10.54 10.66
C GLU A 300 1.07 -9.95 10.94
N ALA A 301 0.82 -8.71 10.53
CA ALA A 301 -0.50 -8.10 10.57
C ALA A 301 -1.52 -8.80 9.65
N PHE A 302 -1.11 -9.21 8.44
CA PHE A 302 -1.97 -9.95 7.52
C PHE A 302 -2.52 -11.23 8.17
N SER A 303 -1.69 -11.94 8.94
CA SER A 303 -2.12 -13.15 9.66
C SER A 303 -3.22 -12.90 10.70
N GLN A 304 -3.43 -11.63 11.08
CA GLN A 304 -4.38 -11.19 12.10
C GLN A 304 -5.68 -10.59 11.52
N ARG A 305 -5.80 -10.52 10.18
CA ARG A 305 -7.01 -10.09 9.48
C ARG A 305 -8.25 -10.80 9.99
N LYS A 306 -9.33 -10.04 10.14
CA LYS A 306 -10.58 -10.50 10.76
C LYS A 306 -11.69 -10.73 9.74
N GLY A 307 -11.54 -10.27 8.50
CA GLY A 307 -12.58 -10.35 7.48
C GLY A 307 -13.79 -9.48 7.82
N GLU A 308 -13.54 -8.29 8.38
CA GLU A 308 -14.59 -7.40 8.88
C GLU A 308 -15.29 -6.67 7.74
N ALA A 309 -16.60 -6.85 7.64
CA ALA A 309 -17.46 -6.18 6.68
C ALA A 309 -18.64 -5.54 7.42
N PRO A 310 -18.65 -4.21 7.63
CA PRO A 310 -19.69 -3.50 8.42
C PRO A 310 -21.11 -3.56 7.80
N TYR A 311 -21.26 -4.17 6.63
CA TYR A 311 -22.55 -4.49 6.03
C TYR A 311 -23.31 -5.61 6.78
N ASN A 312 -22.59 -6.48 7.50
CA ASN A 312 -23.16 -7.60 8.23
C ASN A 312 -23.41 -7.21 9.69
N ASN A 313 -24.68 -7.04 10.08
CA ASN A 313 -25.07 -6.46 11.37
C ASN A 313 -24.79 -7.33 12.62
N ILE A 314 -24.23 -8.54 12.47
CA ILE A 314 -24.08 -9.50 13.59
C ILE A 314 -22.92 -9.09 14.51
N ASP A 315 -21.79 -8.68 13.94
CA ASP A 315 -20.55 -8.40 14.69
C ASP A 315 -20.34 -6.90 14.97
N PHE A 316 -21.35 -6.06 14.69
CA PHE A 316 -21.23 -4.61 14.75
C PHE A 316 -22.30 -3.97 15.64
N LYS A 317 -21.90 -2.95 16.39
CA LYS A 317 -22.83 -2.03 17.07
C LYS A 317 -23.04 -0.79 16.21
N LYS A 318 -24.31 -0.48 15.92
CA LYS A 318 -24.72 0.72 15.18
C LYS A 318 -25.01 1.88 16.13
N PHE A 319 -24.42 3.03 15.86
CA PHE A 319 -24.64 4.29 16.57
C PHE A 319 -25.24 5.31 15.60
N ILE A 320 -26.26 6.05 16.04
CA ILE A 320 -26.90 7.12 15.26
C ILE A 320 -26.67 8.41 16.02
N VAL A 321 -25.95 9.34 15.40
CA VAL A 321 -25.59 10.63 15.96
C VAL A 321 -26.33 11.72 15.21
N LYS A 322 -27.21 12.43 15.91
CA LYS A 322 -27.98 13.52 15.32
C LYS A 322 -27.08 14.72 15.08
N SER A 323 -27.06 15.23 13.85
CA SER A 323 -26.40 16.51 13.54
C SER A 323 -27.31 17.70 13.87
N ASN A 324 -26.70 18.88 14.06
CA ASN A 324 -27.43 20.15 14.07
C ASN A 324 -27.92 20.55 12.67
N THR A 325 -27.37 19.95 11.61
CA THR A 325 -27.84 20.16 10.24
C THR A 325 -29.13 19.36 10.02
N PRO A 326 -30.27 20.02 9.71
CA PRO A 326 -31.54 19.32 9.51
C PRO A 326 -31.43 18.24 8.43
N GLY A 327 -31.90 17.03 8.74
CA GLY A 327 -31.94 15.91 7.80
C GLY A 327 -30.62 15.13 7.66
N ILE A 328 -29.57 15.46 8.42
CA ILE A 328 -28.30 14.72 8.42
C ILE A 328 -28.16 13.98 9.76
N ASP A 329 -28.48 12.69 9.76
CA ASP A 329 -28.08 11.78 10.83
C ASP A 329 -26.80 11.07 10.42
N MET A 330 -25.76 11.12 11.27
CA MET A 330 -24.51 10.39 11.04
C MET A 330 -24.62 9.00 11.64
N ILE A 331 -24.31 7.99 10.85
CA ILE A 331 -24.35 6.59 11.27
C ILE A 331 -22.93 6.07 11.40
N PHE A 332 -22.64 5.43 12.54
CA PHE A 332 -21.37 4.79 12.81
C PHE A 332 -21.57 3.30 13.14
N TYR A 333 -20.60 2.48 12.75
CA TYR A 333 -20.53 1.06 13.06
C TYR A 333 -19.25 0.81 13.84
N LYS A 334 -19.36 0.15 14.99
CA LYS A 334 -18.22 -0.31 15.78
C LYS A 334 -18.15 -1.83 15.75
N SER A 335 -17.02 -2.39 15.34
CA SER A 335 -16.79 -3.83 15.47
C SER A 335 -16.74 -4.24 16.94
N MET A 336 -17.39 -5.36 17.27
CA MET A 336 -17.30 -5.99 18.59
C MET A 336 -16.08 -6.92 18.71
N ILE A 337 -15.35 -7.16 17.62
CA ILE A 337 -14.17 -8.05 17.56
C ILE A 337 -12.88 -7.24 17.69
N SER A 338 -12.75 -6.16 16.92
CA SER A 338 -11.53 -5.35 16.81
C SER A 338 -11.61 -3.98 17.47
N ASP A 339 -12.79 -3.56 17.93
CA ASP A 339 -13.10 -2.19 18.36
C ASP A 339 -12.91 -1.11 17.28
N ASN A 340 -12.67 -1.51 16.03
CA ASN A 340 -12.56 -0.60 14.89
C ASN A 340 -13.89 0.08 14.55
N TRP A 341 -13.80 1.24 13.92
CA TRP A 341 -14.95 2.07 13.56
C TRP A 341 -15.08 2.29 12.05
N TRP A 342 -16.32 2.38 11.61
CA TRP A 342 -16.73 2.77 10.27
C TRP A 342 -17.86 3.79 10.36
N MET A 343 -18.04 4.58 9.31
CA MET A 343 -19.16 5.51 9.18
C MET A 343 -19.89 5.32 7.85
N GLU A 344 -21.18 5.60 7.84
CA GLU A 344 -22.04 5.59 6.66
C GLU A 344 -22.20 7.00 6.10
N ILE A 345 -22.06 7.15 4.79
CA ILE A 345 -22.26 8.39 4.04
C ILE A 345 -23.35 8.14 2.99
N PRO A 346 -24.45 8.92 2.99
CA PRO A 346 -25.47 8.81 1.94
C PRO A 346 -24.91 9.28 0.60
N THR A 347 -25.40 8.70 -0.50
CA THR A 347 -24.95 9.04 -1.86
C THR A 347 -26.11 8.98 -2.85
N ASN A 348 -26.09 9.87 -3.84
CA ASN A 348 -26.98 9.84 -5.02
C ASN A 348 -26.35 9.08 -6.21
N ASN A 349 -25.12 8.58 -6.06
CA ASN A 349 -24.36 7.85 -7.08
C ASN A 349 -24.70 6.36 -7.04
N TYR A 350 -25.92 6.02 -7.46
CA TYR A 350 -26.42 4.65 -7.47
C TYR A 350 -25.71 3.73 -8.47
N GLU A 351 -24.98 4.28 -9.45
CA GLU A 351 -24.15 3.48 -10.36
C GLU A 351 -22.97 2.86 -9.61
N LEU A 352 -22.33 3.63 -8.73
CA LEU A 352 -21.18 3.17 -7.97
C LEU A 352 -21.58 2.51 -6.65
N PHE A 353 -22.65 2.99 -6.02
CA PHE A 353 -23.14 2.54 -4.73
C PHE A 353 -24.66 2.27 -4.79
N PRO A 354 -25.08 1.08 -5.26
CA PRO A 354 -26.49 0.75 -5.48
C PRO A 354 -27.37 0.87 -4.24
N ASP A 355 -26.81 0.67 -3.06
CA ASP A 355 -27.52 0.77 -1.78
C ASP A 355 -27.78 2.23 -1.35
N GLY A 356 -27.36 3.23 -2.13
CA GLY A 356 -27.51 4.65 -1.80
C GLY A 356 -26.63 5.11 -0.63
N ARG A 357 -25.62 4.31 -0.27
CA ARG A 357 -24.69 4.59 0.84
C ARG A 357 -23.28 4.08 0.56
N VAL A 358 -22.31 4.78 1.14
CA VAL A 358 -20.90 4.41 1.20
C VAL A 358 -20.55 4.13 2.65
N ILE A 359 -19.83 3.05 2.92
CA ILE A 359 -19.26 2.79 4.25
C ILE A 359 -17.75 2.90 4.14
N ILE A 360 -17.16 3.74 4.99
CA ILE A 360 -15.70 3.98 5.05
C ILE A 360 -15.20 3.73 6.46
N ALA A 361 -13.94 3.31 6.58
CA ALA A 361 -13.26 3.22 7.86
C ALA A 361 -13.07 4.62 8.47
N CYS A 362 -13.23 4.72 9.78
CA CYS A 362 -13.05 5.96 10.52
C CYS A 362 -12.37 5.73 11.87
N SER A 363 -11.93 6.82 12.49
CA SER A 363 -11.36 6.76 13.84
C SER A 363 -12.46 6.86 14.89
N TYR A 364 -12.14 6.47 16.13
CA TYR A 364 -13.02 6.76 17.26
C TYR A 364 -13.19 8.28 17.46
N ASN A 365 -12.17 9.07 17.13
CA ASN A 365 -12.24 10.53 17.26
C ASN A 365 -13.27 11.14 16.29
N ASP A 366 -13.43 10.58 15.08
CA ASP A 366 -14.50 10.99 14.16
C ASP A 366 -15.89 10.84 14.82
N TYR A 367 -16.13 9.73 15.53
CA TYR A 367 -17.37 9.54 16.28
C TYR A 367 -17.52 10.53 17.45
N VAL A 368 -16.44 10.85 18.16
CA VAL A 368 -16.45 11.83 19.26
C VAL A 368 -16.76 13.23 18.77
N LEU A 369 -16.18 13.65 17.64
CA LEU A 369 -16.48 14.94 17.00
C LEU A 369 -17.95 15.00 16.57
N ALA A 370 -18.44 13.95 15.91
CA ALA A 370 -19.85 13.83 15.54
C ALA A 370 -20.77 13.96 16.76
N SER A 371 -20.41 13.32 17.88
CA SER A 371 -21.19 13.37 19.13
C SER A 371 -21.25 14.76 19.76
N LYS A 372 -20.30 15.64 19.41
CA LYS A 372 -20.28 17.06 19.77
C LYS A 372 -20.96 17.96 18.73
N GLN A 373 -21.70 17.35 17.79
CA GLN A 373 -22.40 18.04 16.70
C GLN A 373 -21.46 18.70 15.68
N GLU A 374 -20.21 18.22 15.58
CA GLU A 374 -19.23 18.64 14.58
C GLU A 374 -19.17 17.59 13.46
N LEU A 375 -19.13 18.02 12.19
CA LEU A 375 -18.98 17.11 11.06
C LEU A 375 -17.50 16.70 10.90
N PRO A 376 -17.16 15.39 10.96
CA PRO A 376 -15.79 14.96 10.74
C PRO A 376 -15.32 15.28 9.33
N GLU A 377 -14.08 15.74 9.19
CA GLU A 377 -13.50 16.12 7.89
C GLU A 377 -13.56 14.96 6.88
N ARG A 378 -13.31 13.73 7.36
CA ARG A 378 -13.39 12.50 6.57
C ARG A 378 -14.81 12.27 6.01
N TRP A 379 -15.84 12.58 6.80
CA TRP A 379 -17.23 12.50 6.36
C TRP A 379 -17.50 13.52 5.25
N ILE A 380 -17.12 14.79 5.47
CA ILE A 380 -17.33 15.89 4.51
C ILE A 380 -16.65 15.58 3.17
N ARG A 381 -15.39 15.13 3.23
CA ARG A 381 -14.59 14.81 2.05
C ARG A 381 -15.24 13.71 1.21
N VAL A 382 -15.72 12.65 1.85
CA VAL A 382 -16.38 11.56 1.13
C VAL A 382 -17.75 11.99 0.63
N TYR A 383 -18.52 12.76 1.40
CA TYR A 383 -19.80 13.31 0.96
C TYR A 383 -19.66 14.14 -0.32
N ASN A 384 -18.69 15.08 -0.37
CA ASN A 384 -18.40 15.90 -1.54
C ASN A 384 -17.96 15.11 -2.78
N LYS A 385 -17.55 13.85 -2.62
CA LYS A 385 -17.20 12.96 -3.74
C LYS A 385 -18.40 12.27 -4.35
N VAL A 386 -19.43 12.02 -3.55
CA VAL A 386 -20.48 11.03 -3.86
C VAL A 386 -21.89 11.62 -3.88
N VAL A 387 -22.03 12.92 -3.65
CA VAL A 387 -23.27 13.68 -3.74
C VAL A 387 -23.05 14.87 -4.64
#